data_AF-A0A1T3NIA5-F1
#
_entry.id   AF-A0A1T3NIA5-F1
#
_cell.length_a   1.000
_cell.length_b   1.000
_cell.length_c   1.000
_cell.angle_alpha   90.00
_cell.angle_beta   90.00
_cell.angle_gamma   90.00
#
_symmetry.space_group_name_H-M   'P 1'
#
loop_
_entity.id
_entity.type
_entity.pdbx_description
1 polymer ?
#
loop_
_entity_poly.entity_id
_entity_poly.type
_entity_poly.pdbx_seq_one_letter_code
_entity_poly.pdbx_strand_id
1 'polypeptide(L)' 'MPDTFVVIVLRYVMGCTDAEVAGYLGVAESTVRSTIRHAKRRLARELRIPKQPRTTSGRN' A
#
# COMPACT_ATOMS: atom_id res chain seq x y z
N MET A 1 15.22 0.12 -2.62
CA MET A 1 13.76 0.00 -2.42
C MET A 1 13.47 0.44 -0.99
N PRO A 2 12.52 1.36 -0.75
CA PRO A 2 12.25 1.88 0.58
C PRO A 2 11.67 0.79 1.48
N ASP A 3 11.95 0.89 2.77
CA ASP A 3 11.43 -0.06 3.75
C ASP A 3 9.89 0.01 3.81
N THR A 4 9.25 -1.16 3.89
CA THR A 4 7.79 -1.27 3.92
C THR A 4 7.19 -0.56 5.13
N PHE A 5 7.88 -0.61 6.28
CA PHE A 5 7.46 0.07 7.51
C PHE A 5 7.37 1.58 7.30
N VAL A 6 8.42 2.19 6.71
CA VAL A 6 8.47 3.64 6.46
C VAL A 6 7.32 4.09 5.56
N VAL A 7 7.07 3.35 4.47
CA VAL A 7 5.95 3.64 3.55
C VAL A 7 4.59 3.58 4.27
N ILE A 8 4.39 2.57 5.13
CA ILE A 8 3.12 2.39 5.85
C ILE A 8 2.94 3.48 6.92
N VAL A 9 3.99 3.85 7.64
CA VAL A 9 3.95 4.93 8.64
C VAL A 9 3.61 6.25 7.97
N LEU A 10 4.33 6.64 6.90
CA LEU A 10 4.04 7.87 6.16
C LEU A 10 2.59 7.87 5.64
N ARG A 11 2.14 6.77 5.01
CA ARG A 11 0.83 6.72 4.35
C ARG A 11 -0.35 6.69 5.32
N TYR A 12 -0.25 5.90 6.40
CA TYR A 12 -1.39 5.57 7.25
C TYR A 12 -1.30 6.14 8.65
N VAL A 13 -0.10 6.38 9.18
CA VAL A 13 0.07 7.01 10.51
C VAL A 13 0.17 8.52 10.37
N MET A 14 0.92 9.02 9.39
CA MET A 14 1.11 10.47 9.16
C MET A 14 0.16 11.05 8.11
N GLY A 15 -0.63 10.20 7.43
CA GLY A 15 -1.67 10.64 6.51
C GLY A 15 -1.17 11.20 5.17
N CYS A 16 0.11 11.05 4.84
CA CYS A 16 0.68 11.51 3.57
C CYS A 16 0.00 10.82 2.38
N THR A 17 -0.11 11.53 1.26
CA THR A 17 -0.52 10.98 -0.03
C THR A 17 0.58 10.13 -0.66
N ASP A 18 0.22 9.25 -1.61
CA ASP A 18 1.20 8.41 -2.32
C ASP A 18 2.29 9.25 -3.02
N ALA A 19 1.93 10.45 -3.50
CA ALA A 19 2.83 11.41 -4.14
C ALA A 19 3.81 12.05 -3.15
N GLU A 20 3.35 12.46 -1.96
CA GLU A 20 4.23 12.98 -0.91
C GLU A 20 5.20 11.90 -0.42
N VAL A 21 4.71 10.68 -0.21
CA VAL A 21 5.57 9.54 0.16
C VAL A 21 6.63 9.27 -0.91
N ALA A 22 6.24 9.30 -2.19
CA ALA A 22 7.15 9.14 -3.31
C ALA A 22 8.22 10.25 -3.33
N GLY A 23 7.82 11.50 -3.10
CA GLY A 23 8.71 12.65 -2.98
C GLY A 23 9.70 12.52 -1.83
N TYR A 24 9.23 12.16 -0.63
CA TYR A 24 10.10 11.99 0.55
C TYR A 24 11.13 10.88 0.39
N LEU A 25 10.78 9.81 -0.35
CA LEU A 25 11.62 8.63 -0.49
C LEU A 25 12.44 8.61 -1.79
N GLY A 26 12.25 9.60 -2.68
CA GLY A 26 12.94 9.66 -3.97
C GLY A 26 12.62 8.50 -4.90
N VAL A 27 11.36 8.01 -4.88
CA VAL A 27 10.91 6.88 -5.71
C VAL A 27 9.68 7.25 -6.54
N ALA A 28 9.36 6.43 -7.55
CA ALA A 28 8.11 6.59 -8.28
C ALA A 28 6.89 6.23 -7.41
N GLU A 29 5.77 6.93 -7.58
CA GLU A 29 4.50 6.58 -6.91
C GLU A 29 4.05 5.14 -7.16
N SER A 30 4.36 4.59 -8.35
CA SER A 30 4.08 3.19 -8.67
C SER A 30 4.78 2.22 -7.72
N THR A 31 5.97 2.58 -7.23
CA THR A 31 6.73 1.83 -6.22
C THR A 31 6.05 1.93 -4.86
N VAL A 32 5.53 3.11 -4.49
CA VAL A 32 4.75 3.28 -3.24
C VAL A 32 3.50 2.39 -3.28
N ARG A 33 2.73 2.44 -4.37
CA ARG A 33 1.52 1.63 -4.56
C ARG A 33 1.80 0.13 -4.51
N SER A 34 2.86 -0.34 -5.16
CA SER A 34 3.22 -1.76 -5.14
C SER A 34 3.65 -2.20 -3.74
N THR A 35 4.50 -1.42 -3.05
CA THR A 35 4.92 -1.70 -1.67
C THR A 35 3.72 -1.78 -0.72
N ILE A 36 2.79 -0.81 -0.77
CA ILE A 36 1.55 -0.84 0.03
C ILE A 36 0.75 -2.11 -0.26
N ARG A 37 0.61 -2.49 -1.53
CA ARG A 37 -0.10 -3.71 -1.93
C ARG A 37 0.56 -4.96 -1.34
N HIS A 38 1.88 -5.05 -1.38
CA HIS A 38 2.63 -6.17 -0.79
C HIS A 38 2.48 -6.20 0.74
N ALA A 39 2.59 -5.05 1.40
CA ALA A 39 2.39 -4.90 2.84
C ALA A 39 1.00 -5.37 3.27
N LYS A 40 -0.05 -4.89 2.59
CA LYS A 40 -1.45 -5.28 2.85
C LYS A 40 -1.67 -6.77 2.67
N ARG A 41 -1.09 -7.38 1.63
CA ARG A 41 -1.19 -8.84 1.42
C ARG A 41 -0.50 -9.63 2.53
N ARG A 42 0.69 -9.19 2.96
CA ARG A 42 1.41 -9.81 4.07
C ARG A 42 0.60 -9.71 5.36
N LEU A 43 0.10 -8.51 5.68
CA LEU A 43 -0.74 -8.27 6.85
C LEU A 43 -2.01 -9.12 6.83
N ALA A 44 -2.71 -9.19 5.69
CA ALA A 44 -3.90 -10.03 5.55
C ALA A 44 -3.60 -11.52 5.82
N ARG A 45 -2.44 -12.03 5.37
CA ARG A 45 -2.00 -13.40 5.67
C ARG A 45 -1.74 -13.60 7.16
N GLU A 46 -1.02 -12.68 7.79
CA GLU A 46 -0.68 -12.75 9.21
C GLU A 46 -1.93 -12.66 10.10
N LEU A 47 -2.88 -11.80 9.73
CA LEU A 47 -4.16 -11.65 10.43
C LEU A 47 -5.21 -12.70 10.06
N ARG A 48 -4.88 -13.66 9.18
CA ARG A 48 -5.81 -14.68 8.65
C ARG A 48 -7.11 -14.08 8.07
N ILE A 49 -7.02 -12.88 7.51
CA ILE A 49 -8.16 -12.21 6.88
C ILE A 49 -8.44 -12.90 5.54
N PRO A 50 -9.66 -13.39 5.29
CA PRO A 50 -10.02 -13.97 4.00
C PRO A 50 -9.80 -12.94 2.89
N LYS A 51 -9.18 -13.37 1.78
CA LYS A 51 -9.04 -12.51 0.61
C LYS A 51 -10.44 -12.13 0.15
N GLN A 52 -10.80 -10.85 0.28
CA GLN A 52 -12.08 -10.37 -0.19
C GLN A 52 -12.20 -10.73 -1.69
N PRO A 53 -13.29 -11.40 -2.11
CA PRO A 53 -13.50 -11.68 -3.52
C PRO A 53 -13.42 -10.35 -4.26
N ARG A 54 -12.60 -10.32 -5.32
CA ARG A 54 -12.56 -9.15 -6.20
C ARG A 54 -13.97 -9.00 -6.73
N THR A 55 -14.72 -8.02 -6.23
CA THR A 55 -16.01 -7.68 -6.82
C THR A 55 -15.68 -7.20 -8.22
N THR A 56 -15.95 -8.04 -9.21
CA THR A 56 -16.12 -7.59 -10.58
C THR A 56 -17.44 -6.83 -10.59
N SER A 57 -17.42 -5.61 -10.06
CA SER A 57 -18.52 -4.68 -10.24
C SER A 57 -18.52 -4.33 -11.72
N GLY A 58 -19.49 -4.92 -12.41
CA GLY A 58 -19.78 -4.68 -13.81
C GLY A 58 -19.98 -3.20 -14.03
N ARG A 59 -19.27 -2.68 -15.02
CA ARG A 59 -19.53 -1.42 -15.70
C ARG A 59 -20.85 -1.61 -16.44
N ASN A 60 -21.93 -0.98 -15.97
CA ASN A 60 -23.09 -0.63 -16.79
C ASN A 60 -22.95 0.85 -17.16
#